data_AF-A0A9D7VQF9-F1
#
_entry.id   AF-A0A9D7VQF9-F1
#
_cell.length_a   1.000
_cell.length_b   1.000
_cell.length_c   1.000
_cell.angle_alpha   90.00
_cell.angle_beta   90.00
_cell.angle_gamma   90.00
#
_symmetry.space_group_name_H-M   'P 1'
#
loop_
_entity.id
_entity.type
_entity.pdbx_description
1 polymer ?
#
loop_
_entity_poly.entity_id
_entity_poly.type
_entity_poly.pdbx_seq_one_letter_code
_entity_poly.pdbx_strand_id
1 'polypeptide(L)'
;MLFYRIWSFPLIWLLARTPVSPTAVTLSSVPLALSMPVLALTLPLEQAARVGLVAILFQILDCVDGGLARCTGRTSRLGGTLDFLIDMAQWGLLYGSIGLLADRVLDTGALWTAVGCAAAWVRLYARVVRDAGAGGADAVSAAGAKRPAGPLDVVLWFFAGLSGAIPPA
;
A
#
# COMPACT_ATOMS: atom_id res chain seq x y z
N MET A 1 14.89 -1.23 -2.89
CA MET A 1 13.92 -0.75 -3.90
C MET A 1 14.47 -0.70 -5.34
N LEU A 2 15.71 -1.15 -5.63
CA LEU A 2 16.26 -1.03 -6.99
C LEU A 2 15.64 -2.03 -8.00
N PHE A 3 15.35 -3.26 -7.57
CA PHE A 3 14.87 -4.34 -8.46
C PHE A 3 13.46 -4.09 -9.02
N TYR A 4 12.48 -3.69 -8.19
CA TYR A 4 11.11 -3.41 -8.65
C TYR A 4 11.04 -2.23 -9.61
N ARG A 5 11.91 -1.23 -9.42
CA ARG A 5 11.94 -0.01 -10.22
C ARG A 5 12.39 -0.24 -11.66
N ILE A 6 13.25 -1.23 -11.90
CA ILE A 6 13.70 -1.57 -13.27
C ILE A 6 12.52 -2.08 -14.11
N TRP A 7 11.67 -2.91 -13.51
CA TRP A 7 10.50 -3.50 -14.18
C TRP A 7 9.32 -2.54 -14.32
N SER A 8 9.26 -1.48 -13.50
CA SER A 8 8.21 -0.47 -13.64
C SER A 8 8.44 0.49 -14.81
N PHE A 9 9.68 0.74 -15.23
CA PHE A 9 9.98 1.72 -16.29
C PHE A 9 9.29 1.45 -17.65
N PRO A 10 9.28 0.23 -18.20
CA PRO A 10 8.58 -0.05 -19.45
C PRO A 10 7.08 0.20 -19.33
N LEU A 11 6.49 -0.18 -18.19
CA LEU A 11 5.07 0.00 -17.91
C LEU A 11 4.71 1.48 -17.78
N ILE A 12 5.53 2.25 -17.06
CA ILE A 12 5.37 3.72 -16.93
C ILE A 12 5.44 4.38 -18.30
N TRP A 13 6.40 4.00 -19.15
CA TRP A 13 6.54 4.58 -20.49
C TRP A 13 5.34 4.27 -21.40
N LEU A 14 4.81 3.06 -21.32
CA LEU A 14 3.62 2.65 -22.06
C LEU A 14 2.37 3.40 -21.56
N LEU A 15 2.16 3.45 -20.25
CA LEU A 15 1.01 4.11 -19.62
C LEU A 15 1.07 5.64 -19.70
N ALA A 16 2.26 6.24 -19.77
CA ALA A 16 2.41 7.69 -19.97
C ALA A 16 1.84 8.17 -21.32
N ARG A 17 1.68 7.25 -22.28
CA ARG A 17 1.09 7.52 -23.60
C ARG A 17 -0.42 7.29 -23.65
N THR A 18 -1.02 6.81 -22.56
CA THR A 18 -2.47 6.57 -22.48
C THR A 18 -3.14 7.61 -21.57
N PRO A 19 -4.47 7.83 -21.68
CA PRO A 19 -5.19 8.74 -20.79
C PRO A 19 -5.43 8.15 -19.38
N VAL A 20 -4.79 7.04 -19.04
CA VAL A 20 -4.99 6.36 -17.74
C VAL A 20 -4.49 7.26 -16.61
N SER A 21 -5.32 7.42 -15.57
CA SER A 21 -4.95 8.18 -14.37
C SER A 21 -4.07 7.33 -13.44
N PRO A 22 -3.11 7.92 -12.71
CA PRO A 22 -2.33 7.21 -11.71
C PRO A 22 -3.22 6.46 -10.70
N THR A 23 -4.30 7.11 -10.24
CA THR A 23 -5.28 6.52 -9.32
C THR A 23 -5.97 5.28 -9.89
N ALA A 24 -6.21 5.20 -11.21
CA ALA A 24 -6.76 3.99 -11.81
C ALA A 24 -5.78 2.81 -11.76
N VAL A 25 -4.47 3.09 -11.83
CA VAL A 25 -3.43 2.07 -11.65
C VAL A 25 -3.35 1.63 -10.19
N THR A 26 -3.43 2.55 -9.23
CA THR A 26 -3.51 2.21 -7.80
C THR A 26 -4.73 1.33 -7.51
N LEU A 27 -5.90 1.68 -8.04
CA LEU A 27 -7.14 0.91 -7.84
C LEU A 27 -7.07 -0.49 -8.47
N SER A 28 -6.35 -0.67 -9.58
CA SER A 28 -6.19 -1.99 -10.20
C SER A 28 -5.31 -2.94 -9.37
N SER A 29 -4.54 -2.41 -8.41
CA SER A 29 -3.75 -3.20 -7.46
C SER A 29 -4.58 -3.79 -6.31
N VAL A 30 -5.77 -3.22 -6.01
CA VAL A 30 -6.63 -3.67 -4.90
C VAL A 30 -7.07 -5.14 -5.05
N PRO A 31 -7.53 -5.62 -6.22
CA PRO A 31 -7.84 -7.04 -6.41
C PRO A 31 -6.64 -7.95 -6.17
N LEU A 32 -5.42 -7.52 -6.52
CA LEU A 32 -4.20 -8.29 -6.25
C LEU A 32 -3.95 -8.38 -4.75
N ALA A 33 -4.09 -7.27 -4.03
CA ALA A 33 -3.97 -7.23 -2.58
C ALA A 33 -4.93 -8.22 -1.90
N LEU A 34 -6.22 -8.16 -2.27
CA LEU A 34 -7.26 -9.03 -1.73
C LEU A 34 -7.11 -10.49 -2.13
N SER A 35 -6.46 -10.79 -3.26
CA SER A 35 -6.25 -12.16 -3.69
C SER A 35 -5.24 -12.92 -2.81
N MET A 36 -4.31 -12.24 -2.12
CA MET A 36 -3.31 -12.89 -1.27
C MET A 36 -3.89 -13.79 -0.16
N PRO A 37 -4.83 -13.34 0.70
CA PRO A 37 -5.43 -14.21 1.71
C PRO A 37 -6.29 -15.31 1.09
N VAL A 38 -6.98 -15.01 -0.03
CA VAL A 38 -7.77 -16.00 -0.75
C VAL A 38 -6.88 -17.13 -1.27
N LEU A 39 -5.74 -16.79 -1.89
CA LEU A 39 -4.77 -17.76 -2.37
C LEU A 39 -4.13 -18.55 -1.22
N ALA A 40 -3.82 -17.89 -0.10
CA ALA A 40 -3.29 -18.57 1.10
C ALA A 40 -4.26 -19.62 1.67
N LEU A 41 -5.57 -19.37 1.57
CA LEU A 41 -6.62 -20.29 2.04
C LEU A 41 -6.98 -21.37 1.03
N THR A 42 -6.91 -21.08 -0.27
CA THR A 42 -7.45 -21.97 -1.31
C THR A 42 -6.39 -22.83 -1.99
N LEU A 43 -5.15 -22.35 -2.07
CA LEU A 43 -4.10 -23.08 -2.77
C LEU A 43 -3.53 -24.22 -1.93
N PRO A 44 -3.10 -25.33 -2.58
CA PRO A 44 -2.25 -26.32 -1.95
C PRO A 44 -0.94 -25.69 -1.46
N LEU A 45 -0.35 -26.24 -0.39
CA LEU A 45 0.88 -25.72 0.22
C LEU A 45 2.06 -25.68 -0.76
N GLU A 46 2.11 -26.60 -1.73
CA GLU A 46 3.12 -26.61 -2.81
C GLU A 46 3.08 -25.35 -3.68
N GLN A 47 1.93 -24.68 -3.73
CA GLN A 47 1.71 -23.45 -4.50
C GLN A 47 1.74 -22.20 -3.63
N ALA A 48 2.15 -22.29 -2.36
CA ALA A 48 2.26 -21.16 -1.44
C ALA A 48 3.11 -20.01 -1.98
N ALA A 49 4.14 -20.31 -2.80
CA ALA A 49 4.97 -19.32 -3.46
C ALA A 49 4.19 -18.33 -4.34
N ARG A 50 2.98 -18.69 -4.81
CA ARG A 50 2.11 -17.82 -5.60
C ARG A 50 1.62 -16.60 -4.82
N VAL A 51 1.47 -16.70 -3.49
CA VAL A 51 1.13 -15.55 -2.63
C VAL A 51 2.23 -14.50 -2.70
N GLY A 52 3.50 -14.93 -2.60
CA GLY A 52 4.66 -14.04 -2.75
C GLY A 52 4.78 -13.44 -4.15
N LEU A 53 4.45 -14.21 -5.19
CA LEU A 53 4.43 -13.70 -6.57
C LEU A 53 3.40 -12.58 -6.75
N VAL A 54 2.18 -12.74 -6.20
CA VAL A 54 1.15 -11.70 -6.24
C VAL A 54 1.60 -10.45 -5.48
N ALA A 55 2.25 -10.60 -4.32
CA ALA A 55 2.80 -9.48 -3.57
C ALA A 55 3.87 -8.71 -4.38
N ILE A 56 4.73 -9.43 -5.09
CA ILE A 56 5.73 -8.83 -5.99
C ILE A 56 5.05 -8.06 -7.12
N LEU A 57 4.02 -8.62 -7.75
CA LEU A 57 3.27 -7.95 -8.81
C LEU A 57 2.60 -6.67 -8.31
N PHE A 58 2.00 -6.71 -7.12
CA PHE A 58 1.45 -5.53 -6.48
C PHE A 58 2.54 -4.44 -6.29
N GLN A 59 3.71 -4.81 -5.75
CA GLN A 59 4.78 -3.85 -5.51
C GLN A 59 5.31 -3.20 -6.80
N ILE A 60 5.28 -3.93 -7.92
CA ILE A 60 5.62 -3.37 -9.24
C ILE A 60 4.58 -2.31 -9.64
N LEU A 61 3.27 -2.58 -9.47
CA LEU A 61 2.22 -1.62 -9.80
C LEU A 61 2.26 -0.35 -8.95
N ASP A 62 2.54 -0.48 -7.66
CA ASP A 62 2.79 0.62 -6.70
C ASP A 62 4.04 1.46 -7.06
N CYS A 63 5.00 0.87 -7.75
CA CYS A 63 6.10 1.64 -8.33
C CYS A 63 5.70 2.36 -9.63
N VAL A 64 4.71 1.83 -10.35
CA VAL A 64 4.26 2.35 -11.65
C VAL A 64 3.35 3.56 -11.47
N ASP A 65 2.37 3.53 -10.57
CA ASP A 65 1.46 4.65 -10.34
C ASP A 65 2.19 5.89 -9.77
N GLY A 66 3.07 5.71 -8.77
CA GLY A 66 3.90 6.78 -8.23
C GLY A 66 4.89 7.33 -9.26
N GLY A 67 5.44 6.46 -10.11
CA GLY A 67 6.27 6.85 -11.25
C GLY A 67 5.48 7.66 -12.29
N LEU A 68 4.30 7.18 -12.68
CA LEU A 68 3.40 7.81 -13.64
C LEU A 68 2.92 9.17 -13.15
N ALA A 69 2.56 9.30 -11.87
CA ALA A 69 2.14 10.57 -11.27
C ALA A 69 3.25 11.63 -11.36
N ARG A 70 4.51 11.26 -11.08
CA ARG A 70 5.67 12.17 -11.19
C ARG A 70 5.99 12.52 -12.64
N CYS A 71 5.97 11.54 -13.56
CA CYS A 71 6.29 11.77 -14.96
C CYS A 71 5.21 12.59 -15.70
N THR A 72 3.93 12.46 -15.31
CA THR A 72 2.82 13.17 -15.96
C THR A 72 2.41 14.45 -15.24
N GLY A 73 2.99 14.75 -14.07
CA GLY A 73 2.60 15.89 -13.23
C GLY A 73 1.19 15.77 -12.63
N ARG A 74 0.56 14.59 -12.69
CA ARG A 74 -0.82 14.33 -12.23
C ARG A 74 -0.87 13.89 -10.76
N THR A 75 -0.14 14.57 -9.88
CA THR A 75 -0.15 14.29 -8.44
C THR A 75 -1.39 14.89 -7.79
N SER A 76 -2.12 14.12 -6.99
CA SER A 76 -3.26 14.61 -6.21
C SER A 76 -3.16 14.16 -4.75
N ARG A 77 -3.65 14.99 -3.81
CA ARG A 77 -3.67 14.63 -2.38
C ARG A 77 -4.48 13.36 -2.12
N LEU A 78 -5.67 13.27 -2.72
CA LEU A 78 -6.53 12.09 -2.62
C LEU A 78 -5.84 10.84 -3.18
N GLY A 79 -5.13 10.96 -4.31
CA GLY A 79 -4.33 9.87 -4.87
C GLY A 79 -3.22 9.41 -3.91
N GLY A 80 -2.49 10.34 -3.30
CA GLY A 80 -1.45 10.01 -2.32
C GLY A 80 -1.98 9.35 -1.05
N THR A 81 -3.16 9.78 -0.55
CA THR A 81 -3.81 9.11 0.60
C THR A 81 -4.28 7.70 0.25
N LEU A 82 -4.86 7.51 -0.94
CA LEU A 82 -5.30 6.19 -1.41
C LEU A 82 -4.12 5.25 -1.63
N ASP A 83 -3.05 5.73 -2.26
CA ASP A 83 -1.78 5.02 -2.46
C ASP A 83 -1.23 4.50 -1.13
N PHE A 84 -1.09 5.40 -0.14
CA PHE A 84 -0.70 5.03 1.21
C PHE A 84 -1.61 3.96 1.81
N LEU A 85 -2.94 4.15 1.77
CA LEU A 85 -3.90 3.20 2.35
C LEU A 85 -3.78 1.81 1.71
N ILE A 86 -3.62 1.77 0.39
CA ILE A 86 -3.55 0.52 -0.39
C ILE A 86 -2.20 -0.19 -0.15
N ASP A 87 -1.08 0.53 -0.07
CA ASP A 87 0.23 -0.01 0.37
C ASP A 87 0.11 -0.63 1.77
N MET A 88 -0.48 0.10 2.73
CA MET A 88 -0.65 -0.40 4.11
C MET A 88 -1.51 -1.65 4.17
N ALA A 89 -2.64 -1.64 3.44
CA ALA A 89 -3.55 -2.77 3.37
C ALA A 89 -2.86 -3.99 2.76
N GLN A 90 -2.10 -3.80 1.68
CA GLN A 90 -1.37 -4.90 1.05
C GLN A 90 -0.38 -5.56 2.00
N TRP A 91 0.42 -4.79 2.73
CA TRP A 91 1.34 -5.38 3.71
C TRP A 91 0.57 -6.11 4.81
N GLY A 92 -0.52 -5.55 5.32
CA GLY A 92 -1.38 -6.25 6.28
C GLY A 92 -1.85 -7.61 5.77
N LEU A 93 -2.37 -7.64 4.54
CA LEU A 93 -2.84 -8.85 3.89
C LEU A 93 -1.72 -9.86 3.63
N LEU A 94 -0.53 -9.40 3.19
CA LEU A 94 0.61 -10.29 2.95
C LEU A 94 1.10 -10.96 4.23
N TYR A 95 1.33 -10.20 5.30
CA TYR A 95 1.81 -10.76 6.56
C TYR A 95 0.76 -11.71 7.17
N GLY A 96 -0.53 -11.36 7.08
CA GLY A 96 -1.63 -12.26 7.45
C GLY A 96 -1.64 -13.54 6.63
N SER A 97 -1.47 -13.46 5.31
CA SER A 97 -1.36 -14.63 4.42
C SER A 97 -0.18 -15.53 4.74
N ILE A 98 0.98 -14.97 5.08
CA ILE A 98 2.16 -15.75 5.50
C ILE A 98 1.86 -16.48 6.81
N GLY A 99 1.22 -15.80 7.76
CA GLY A 99 0.79 -16.41 9.02
C GLY A 99 -0.22 -17.55 8.82
N LEU A 100 -1.21 -17.36 7.94
CA LEU A 100 -2.18 -18.39 7.57
C LEU A 100 -1.51 -19.61 6.94
N LEU A 101 -0.55 -19.39 6.03
CA LEU A 101 0.21 -20.49 5.43
C LEU A 101 1.04 -21.24 6.49
N ALA A 102 1.66 -20.53 7.42
CA ALA A 102 2.43 -21.14 8.51
C ALA A 102 1.53 -21.95 9.46
N ASP A 103 0.36 -21.44 9.81
CA ASP A 103 -0.63 -22.17 10.63
C ASP A 103 -1.09 -23.44 9.93
N ARG A 104 -1.26 -23.42 8.59
CA ARG A 104 -1.62 -24.61 7.82
C ARG A 104 -0.50 -25.65 7.72
N VAL A 105 0.76 -25.23 7.76
CA VAL A 105 1.92 -26.14 7.72
C VAL A 105 2.18 -26.77 9.08
N LEU A 106 2.03 -25.98 10.15
CA LEU A 106 2.40 -26.36 11.51
C LEU A 106 1.21 -26.82 12.37
N ASP A 107 -0.01 -26.75 11.84
CA ASP A 107 -1.28 -27.08 12.50
C ASP A 107 -1.48 -26.37 13.85
N THR A 108 -1.05 -25.10 13.91
CA THR A 108 -1.06 -24.27 15.12
C THR A 108 -2.35 -23.45 15.29
N GLY A 109 -3.36 -23.72 14.46
CA GLY A 109 -4.64 -23.02 14.46
C GLY A 109 -4.55 -21.59 13.91
N ALA A 110 -4.30 -20.61 14.78
CA ALA A 110 -4.27 -19.18 14.43
C ALA A 110 -3.07 -18.41 15.01
N LEU A 111 -2.11 -19.11 15.61
CA LEU A 111 -0.99 -18.50 16.30
C LEU A 111 -0.13 -17.68 15.33
N TRP A 112 0.27 -18.26 14.20
CA TRP A 112 1.14 -17.57 13.24
C TRP A 112 0.39 -16.49 12.47
N THR A 113 -0.91 -16.66 12.24
CA THR A 113 -1.78 -15.61 11.70
C THR A 113 -1.81 -14.41 12.65
N ALA A 114 -1.97 -14.64 13.95
CA ALA A 114 -1.93 -13.57 14.96
C ALA A 114 -0.56 -12.86 14.98
N VAL A 115 0.54 -13.63 14.92
CA VAL A 115 1.90 -13.08 14.83
C VAL A 115 2.09 -12.26 13.55
N GLY A 116 1.60 -12.74 12.40
CA GLY A 116 1.62 -12.03 11.13
C GLY A 116 0.87 -10.70 11.20
N CYS A 117 -0.35 -10.71 11.74
CA CYS A 117 -1.14 -9.49 11.97
C CYS A 117 -0.43 -8.52 12.93
N ALA A 118 0.19 -9.01 14.00
CA ALA A 118 0.97 -8.18 14.92
C ALA A 118 2.18 -7.54 14.22
N ALA A 119 2.90 -8.31 13.40
CA ALA A 119 4.01 -7.79 12.60
C ALA A 119 3.56 -6.74 11.57
N ALA A 120 2.39 -6.92 10.96
CA ALA A 120 1.79 -5.90 10.10
C ALA A 120 1.50 -4.60 10.85
N TRP A 121 0.94 -4.67 12.06
CA TRP A 121 0.71 -3.51 12.92
C TRP A 121 2.01 -2.80 13.31
N VAL A 122 3.05 -3.54 13.69
CA VAL A 122 4.36 -2.95 14.01
C VAL A 122 4.96 -2.25 12.80
N ARG A 123 4.87 -2.86 11.62
CA ARG A 123 5.33 -2.26 10.36
C ARG A 123 4.57 -0.97 10.04
N LEU A 124 3.24 -1.00 10.17
CA LEU A 124 2.36 0.15 9.97
C LEU A 124 2.76 1.30 10.91
N TYR A 125 2.92 1.01 12.20
CA TYR A 125 3.37 1.98 13.18
C TYR A 125 4.74 2.57 12.84
N ALA A 126 5.73 1.73 12.51
CA ALA A 126 7.06 2.19 12.13
C ALA A 126 7.05 3.09 10.89
N ARG A 127 6.16 2.81 9.92
CA ARG A 127 5.99 3.63 8.72
C ARG A 127 5.38 4.99 9.06
N VAL A 128 4.30 5.01 9.83
CA VAL A 128 3.64 6.23 10.31
C VAL A 128 4.61 7.13 11.07
N VAL A 129 5.38 6.57 12.00
CA VAL A 129 6.39 7.32 12.78
C VAL A 129 7.47 7.90 11.86
N ARG A 130 7.92 7.14 10.85
CA ARG A 130 8.90 7.61 9.88
C ARG A 130 8.35 8.73 9.00
N ASP A 131 7.13 8.58 8.51
CA ASP A 131 6.50 9.55 7.61
C ASP A 131 6.14 10.84 8.39
N ALA A 132 5.73 10.73 9.65
CA ALA A 132 5.56 11.87 10.55
C ALA A 132 6.88 12.59 10.87
N GLY A 133 7.97 11.83 11.09
CA GLY A 133 9.30 12.38 11.30
C GLY A 133 9.89 13.08 10.07
N ALA A 134 9.57 12.59 8.87
CA ALA A 134 9.94 13.23 7.61
C ALA A 134 9.06 14.46 7.30
N GLY A 135 7.74 14.33 7.51
CA GLY A 135 6.76 15.39 7.29
C GLY A 135 6.86 16.54 8.28
N GLY A 136 7.39 16.32 9.48
CA GLY A 136 7.69 17.40 10.44
C GLY A 136 8.67 18.45 9.91
N ALA A 137 9.53 18.10 8.95
CA ALA A 137 10.41 19.06 8.27
C ALA A 137 9.68 19.91 7.21
N ASP A 138 8.63 19.36 6.57
CA ASP A 138 7.89 20.00 5.49
C ASP A 138 6.59 20.71 5.97
N ALA A 139 6.05 20.30 7.12
CA ALA A 139 4.80 20.79 7.71
C ALA A 139 4.84 22.27 8.15
N VAL A 140 6.03 22.82 8.41
CA VAL A 140 6.23 24.25 8.71
C VAL A 140 5.79 25.15 7.52
N SER A 141 5.66 24.59 6.31
CA SER A 141 5.38 25.38 5.09
C SER A 141 3.92 25.42 4.62
N ALA A 142 2.98 24.64 5.17
CA ALA A 142 1.68 24.38 4.51
C ALA A 142 0.41 24.59 5.38
N ALA A 143 0.40 25.59 6.26
CA ALA A 143 -0.66 25.88 7.24
C ALA A 143 -2.03 26.37 6.69
N GLY A 144 -2.46 25.91 5.50
CA GLY A 144 -3.66 26.44 4.80
C GLY A 144 -4.71 25.41 4.36
N ALA A 145 -4.74 24.19 4.89
CA ALA A 145 -5.66 23.15 4.40
C ALA A 145 -7.12 23.34 4.89
N LYS A 146 -8.08 23.39 3.95
CA LYS A 146 -9.54 23.45 4.20
C LYS A 146 -10.03 22.24 5.03
N ARG A 147 -10.98 22.50 5.94
CA ARG A 147 -11.66 21.47 6.77
C ARG A 147 -12.47 20.46 5.91
N PRO A 148 -12.49 19.18 6.28
CA PRO A 148 -13.27 18.14 5.58
C PRO A 148 -14.78 18.38 5.68
N ALA A 149 -15.54 18.09 4.61
CA ALA A 149 -16.97 18.39 4.51
C ALA A 149 -17.88 17.14 4.56
N GLY A 150 -17.34 15.93 4.33
CA GLY A 150 -18.09 14.67 4.38
C GLY A 150 -17.43 13.55 5.20
N PRO A 151 -18.15 12.44 5.47
CA PRO A 151 -17.65 11.31 6.27
C PRO A 151 -16.47 10.57 5.60
N LEU A 152 -16.46 10.44 4.28
CA LEU A 152 -15.32 9.91 3.54
C LEU A 152 -14.11 10.85 3.62
N ASP A 153 -14.37 12.16 3.60
CA ASP A 153 -13.30 13.14 3.77
C ASP A 153 -12.69 13.00 5.16
N VAL A 154 -13.48 12.78 6.22
CA VAL A 154 -12.96 12.57 7.59
C VAL A 154 -12.05 11.34 7.65
N VAL A 155 -12.44 10.23 7.03
CA VAL A 155 -11.60 9.01 6.97
C VAL A 155 -10.30 9.30 6.20
N LEU A 156 -10.39 9.92 5.02
CA LEU A 156 -9.23 10.29 4.23
C LEU A 156 -8.33 11.30 4.96
N TRP A 157 -8.91 12.24 5.70
CA TRP A 157 -8.20 13.24 6.49
C TRP A 157 -7.47 12.61 7.68
N PHE A 158 -8.10 11.64 8.35
CA PHE A 158 -7.47 10.85 9.41
C PHE A 158 -6.24 10.11 8.89
N PHE A 159 -6.35 9.39 7.76
CA PHE A 159 -5.22 8.69 7.16
C PHE A 159 -4.16 9.63 6.59
N ALA A 160 -4.55 10.78 6.04
CA ALA A 160 -3.62 11.82 5.59
C ALA A 160 -2.86 12.46 6.76
N GLY A 161 -3.48 12.59 7.93
CA GLY A 161 -2.80 12.98 9.17
C GLY A 161 -1.82 11.91 9.62
N LEU A 162 -2.19 10.63 9.51
CA LEU A 162 -1.33 9.49 9.87
C LEU A 162 -0.08 9.39 8.98
N SER A 163 -0.18 9.75 7.70
CA SER A 163 0.95 9.75 6.77
C SER A 163 1.82 11.01 6.85
N GLY A 164 1.52 11.94 7.76
CA GLY A 164 2.24 13.21 7.87
C GLY A 164 1.94 14.22 6.75
N ALA A 165 0.95 13.95 5.89
CA ALA A 165 0.57 14.82 4.78
C ALA A 165 -0.24 16.06 5.21
N ILE A 166 -0.62 16.15 6.50
CA ILE A 166 -1.32 17.29 7.11
C ILE A 166 -0.55 17.70 8.38
N PRO A 167 -0.24 19.00 8.57
CA PRO A 167 0.42 19.47 9.79
C PRO A 167 -0.45 19.18 11.03
N PRO A 168 0.16 18.85 12.19
CA PRO A 168 -0.58 18.83 13.44
C PRO A 168 -1.15 20.23 13.71
N ALA A 169 -2.45 20.30 14.03
CA ALA A 169 -3.15 21.53 14.35
C ALA A 169 -2.60 22.20 15.62
#